data_AF-A0A838PFE0-F1
#
_entry.id   AF-A0A838PFE0-F1
#
_cell.length_a   1.000
_cell.length_b   1.000
_cell.length_c   1.000
_cell.angle_alpha   90.00
_cell.angle_beta   90.00
_cell.angle_gamma   90.00
#
_symmetry.space_group_name_H-M   'P 1'
#
loop_
_entity.id
_entity.type
_entity.pdbx_description
1 polymer ?
#
loop_
_entity_poly.entity_id
_entity_poly.type
_entity_poly.pdbx_seq_one_letter_code
_entity_poly.pdbx_strand_id
1 'polypeptide(L)'
;MRNYQAVRGRMTRASVLVIVTTLFSVLTGSAQQAGERTTRITLLQVNDVYQFAPVDRGTRGGLARVMTLKKQIQKESPHTLFLFAGDTISPSVESIMYKGAQMIESWNTAGLDYATLGNHELILDLKCSANA
;
A
#
# COMPACT_ATOMS: atom_id res chain seq x y z
N MET A 1 -59.74 39.04 -7.33
CA MET A 1 -60.14 38.06 -8.36
C MET A 1 -58.88 37.59 -9.09
N ARG A 2 -58.34 36.41 -8.78
CA ARG A 2 -57.30 35.74 -9.59
C ARG A 2 -57.78 34.33 -9.90
N ASN A 3 -58.15 34.12 -11.15
CA ASN A 3 -58.65 32.86 -11.67
C ASN A 3 -57.49 31.86 -11.78
N TYR A 4 -57.53 30.81 -10.97
CA TYR A 4 -56.71 29.61 -11.16
C TYR A 4 -57.41 28.73 -12.21
N GLN A 5 -57.00 28.88 -13.48
CA GLN A 5 -57.42 27.95 -14.53
C GLN A 5 -56.59 26.67 -14.40
N ALA A 6 -57.24 25.60 -13.95
CA ALA A 6 -56.66 24.27 -13.85
C ALA A 6 -56.36 23.73 -15.27
N VAL A 7 -55.09 23.66 -15.62
CA VAL A 7 -54.62 23.03 -16.88
C VAL A 7 -54.85 21.53 -16.78
N ARG A 8 -56.01 21.05 -17.21
CA ARG A 8 -56.34 19.62 -17.26
C ARG A 8 -55.86 19.05 -18.60
N GLY A 9 -54.54 18.83 -18.72
CA GLY A 9 -53.93 18.21 -19.89
C GLY A 9 -54.35 16.74 -20.02
N ARG A 10 -55.04 16.39 -21.11
CA ARG A 10 -55.34 14.98 -21.46
C ARG A 10 -54.04 14.31 -21.90
N MET A 11 -53.47 13.48 -21.04
CA MET A 11 -52.35 12.61 -21.42
C MET A 11 -52.81 11.65 -22.52
N THR A 12 -52.17 11.71 -23.69
CA THR A 12 -52.45 10.79 -24.80
C THR A 12 -51.83 9.42 -24.50
N ARG A 13 -52.41 8.34 -25.04
CA ARG A 13 -51.93 6.95 -24.83
C ARG A 13 -50.45 6.77 -25.17
N ALA A 14 -49.95 7.51 -26.15
CA ALA A 14 -48.54 7.55 -26.53
C ALA A 14 -47.65 8.16 -25.42
N SER A 15 -48.09 9.25 -24.77
CA SER A 15 -47.36 9.85 -23.65
C SER A 15 -47.31 8.95 -22.43
N VAL A 16 -48.39 8.20 -22.16
CA VAL A 16 -48.40 7.20 -21.07
C VAL A 16 -47.43 6.05 -21.38
N LEU A 17 -47.42 5.57 -22.63
CA LEU A 17 -46.52 4.49 -23.04
C LEU A 17 -45.04 4.89 -22.94
N VAL A 18 -44.69 6.11 -23.36
CA VAL A 18 -43.33 6.65 -23.25
C VAL A 18 -42.90 6.78 -21.79
N ILE A 19 -43.79 7.25 -20.91
CA ILE A 19 -43.50 7.37 -19.47
C ILE A 19 -43.30 5.98 -18.85
N VAL A 20 -44.13 5.00 -19.21
CA VAL A 20 -44.02 3.64 -18.68
C VAL A 20 -42.72 2.98 -19.15
N THR A 21 -42.33 3.14 -20.41
CA THR A 21 -41.08 2.56 -20.92
C THR A 21 -39.84 3.24 -20.34
N THR A 22 -39.86 4.55 -20.10
CA THR A 22 -38.78 5.24 -19.39
C THR A 22 -38.72 4.86 -17.91
N LEU A 23 -39.86 4.73 -17.22
CA LEU A 23 -39.87 4.23 -15.84
C LEU A 23 -39.33 2.81 -15.74
N PHE A 24 -39.69 1.94 -16.68
CA PHE A 24 -39.28 0.55 -16.67
C PHE A 24 -37.78 0.37 -16.91
N SER A 25 -37.17 1.21 -17.77
CA SER A 25 -35.72 1.21 -18.00
C SER A 25 -34.93 1.81 -16.83
N VAL A 26 -35.47 2.80 -16.12
CA VAL A 26 -34.88 3.31 -14.87
C VAL A 26 -34.92 2.26 -13.76
N LEU A 27 -35.99 1.45 -13.68
CA LEU A 27 -36.15 0.42 -12.65
C LEU A 27 -35.31 -0.85 -12.89
N THR A 28 -34.87 -1.11 -14.13
CA THR A 28 -34.07 -2.30 -14.48
C THR A 28 -32.56 -2.03 -14.52
N GLY A 29 -32.12 -0.77 -14.50
CA GLY A 29 -30.71 -0.38 -14.60
C GLY A 29 -29.88 -0.51 -13.31
N SER A 30 -30.45 -0.89 -12.16
CA SER A 30 -29.77 -0.86 -10.86
C SER A 30 -29.23 -2.21 -10.35
N ALA A 31 -29.30 -3.28 -11.14
CA ALA A 31 -28.62 -4.53 -10.81
C ALA A 31 -27.16 -4.49 -11.31
N GLN A 32 -26.33 -3.63 -10.72
CA GLN A 32 -24.88 -3.69 -10.91
C GLN A 32 -24.40 -5.03 -10.35
N GLN A 33 -24.03 -5.95 -11.23
CA GLN A 33 -23.44 -7.23 -10.86
C GLN A 33 -22.16 -6.93 -10.06
N ALA A 34 -22.16 -7.24 -8.76
CA ALA A 34 -20.96 -7.20 -7.95
C ALA A 34 -20.05 -8.36 -8.39
N GLY A 35 -19.36 -8.19 -9.52
CA GLY A 35 -18.33 -9.12 -9.95
C GLY A 35 -17.27 -9.22 -8.86
N GLU A 36 -16.79 -10.43 -8.58
CA GLU A 36 -15.67 -10.69 -7.68
C GLU A 36 -14.51 -9.75 -8.01
N ARG A 37 -14.25 -8.78 -7.12
CA ARG A 37 -13.16 -7.82 -7.29
C ARG A 37 -11.88 -8.44 -6.73
N THR A 38 -11.25 -9.30 -7.51
CA THR A 38 -9.93 -9.84 -7.16
C THR A 38 -8.89 -8.74 -7.27
N THR A 39 -8.25 -8.41 -6.14
CA THR A 39 -7.13 -7.46 -6.09
C THR A 39 -5.84 -8.24 -5.91
N ARG A 40 -4.88 -8.05 -6.82
CA ARG A 40 -3.53 -8.62 -6.68
C ARG A 40 -2.73 -7.77 -5.71
N ILE A 41 -2.20 -8.37 -4.66
CA ILE A 41 -1.24 -7.76 -3.74
C ILE A 41 0.14 -8.36 -4.00
N THR A 42 1.16 -7.52 -4.09
CA THR A 42 2.56 -7.95 -4.21
C THR A 42 3.27 -7.72 -2.89
N LEU A 43 3.91 -8.75 -2.35
CA LEU A 43 4.72 -8.65 -1.14
C LEU A 43 6.20 -8.60 -1.55
N LEU A 44 6.83 -7.45 -1.36
CA LEU A 44 8.27 -7.30 -1.47
C LEU A 44 8.85 -7.45 -0.06
N GLN A 45 9.51 -8.58 0.22
CA GLN A 45 10.01 -8.89 1.54
C GLN A 45 11.54 -9.02 1.55
N VAL A 46 12.17 -8.47 2.57
CA VAL A 46 13.60 -8.62 2.87
C VAL A 46 13.78 -8.99 4.35
N ASN A 47 14.92 -9.60 4.70
CA ASN A 47 15.26 -10.04 6.05
C ASN A 47 16.79 -10.09 6.19
N ASP A 48 17.30 -10.10 7.42
CA ASP A 48 18.73 -10.35 7.70
C ASP A 48 19.68 -9.39 6.97
N VAL A 49 19.32 -8.10 6.96
CA VAL A 49 20.10 -7.05 6.27
C VAL A 49 20.92 -6.28 7.28
N TYR A 50 22.20 -6.62 7.35
CA TYR A 50 23.12 -6.04 8.32
C TYR A 50 23.92 -4.85 7.78
N GLN A 51 23.82 -4.54 6.49
CA GLN A 51 24.54 -3.42 5.87
C GLN A 51 23.63 -2.72 4.86
N PHE A 52 23.52 -1.39 4.99
CA PHE A 52 22.78 -0.58 4.02
C PHE A 52 23.60 -0.34 2.74
N ALA A 53 24.93 -0.37 2.83
CA ALA A 53 25.84 -0.16 1.71
C ALA A 53 26.01 -1.43 0.86
N PRO A 54 26.30 -1.29 -0.44
CA PRO A 54 26.68 -2.42 -1.29
C PRO A 54 27.97 -3.11 -0.82
N VAL A 55 28.04 -4.42 -1.03
CA VAL A 55 29.22 -5.26 -0.78
C VAL A 55 29.89 -5.69 -2.09
N ASP A 56 30.98 -6.43 -2.00
CA ASP A 56 31.70 -6.99 -3.15
C ASP A 56 32.03 -5.92 -4.21
N ARG A 57 32.66 -4.82 -3.75
CA ARG A 57 33.01 -3.65 -4.57
C ARG A 57 31.82 -3.02 -5.31
N GLY A 58 30.64 -3.07 -4.70
CA GLY A 58 29.42 -2.50 -5.28
C GLY A 58 28.61 -3.46 -6.13
N THR A 59 29.06 -4.70 -6.32
CA THR A 59 28.37 -5.65 -7.21
C THR A 59 27.16 -6.31 -6.54
N ARG A 60 27.11 -6.38 -5.21
CA ARG A 60 26.05 -7.10 -4.49
C ARG A 60 25.36 -6.26 -3.41
N GLY A 61 24.07 -6.51 -3.23
CA GLY A 61 23.26 -5.88 -2.18
C GLY A 61 23.14 -4.35 -2.29
N GLY A 62 22.97 -3.72 -1.13
CA GLY A 62 22.79 -2.28 -0.98
C GLY A 62 21.33 -1.85 -1.02
N LEU A 63 20.91 -1.08 -0.02
CA LEU A 63 19.53 -0.64 0.12
C LEU A 63 19.07 0.29 -1.01
N ALA A 64 20.00 1.07 -1.59
CA ALA A 64 19.73 1.86 -2.79
C ALA A 64 19.26 1.02 -3.99
N ARG A 65 19.81 -0.20 -4.13
CA ARG A 65 19.38 -1.14 -5.18
C ARG A 65 18.00 -1.70 -4.87
N VAL A 66 17.73 -2.05 -3.61
CA VAL A 66 16.41 -2.49 -3.15
C VAL A 66 15.35 -1.42 -3.40
N MET A 67 15.66 -0.14 -3.12
CA MET A 67 14.77 0.99 -3.42
C MET A 67 14.50 1.14 -4.92
N THR A 68 15.51 0.89 -5.76
CA THR A 68 15.34 0.92 -7.22
C THR A 68 14.42 -0.20 -7.68
N LEU A 69 14.62 -1.42 -7.18
CA LEU A 69 13.75 -2.57 -7.44
C LEU A 69 12.32 -2.32 -6.96
N LYS A 70 12.14 -1.80 -5.75
CA LYS A 70 10.83 -1.40 -5.21
C LYS A 70 10.10 -0.46 -6.17
N LYS A 71 10.78 0.59 -6.65
CA LYS A 71 10.19 1.55 -7.61
C LYS A 71 9.80 0.90 -8.93
N GLN A 72 10.57 -0.08 -9.40
CA GLN A 72 10.24 -0.83 -10.63
C GLN A 72 9.00 -1.72 -10.40
N ILE A 73 8.99 -2.49 -9.31
CA ILE A 73 7.87 -3.36 -8.95
C ILE A 73 6.58 -2.55 -8.74
N GLN A 74 6.65 -1.40 -8.07
CA GLN A 74 5.49 -0.53 -7.84
C GLN A 74 4.88 0.04 -9.12
N LYS A 75 5.67 0.19 -10.21
CA LYS A 75 5.14 0.59 -11.52
C LYS A 75 4.30 -0.51 -12.17
N GLU A 76 4.66 -1.76 -11.92
CA GLU A 76 3.99 -2.94 -12.49
C GLU A 76 2.84 -3.44 -11.59
N SER A 77 2.96 -3.26 -10.28
CA SER A 77 1.99 -3.68 -9.27
C SER A 77 1.74 -2.55 -8.26
N PRO A 78 0.69 -1.73 -8.45
CA PRO A 78 0.43 -0.58 -7.59
C PRO A 78 0.09 -0.97 -6.15
N HIS A 79 -0.38 -2.20 -5.92
CA HIS A 79 -0.66 -2.73 -4.58
C HIS A 79 0.52 -3.55 -4.06
N THR A 80 1.68 -2.91 -3.92
CA THR A 80 2.89 -3.53 -3.36
C THR A 80 3.10 -3.11 -1.91
N LEU A 81 3.31 -4.08 -1.02
CA LEU A 81 3.77 -3.87 0.35
C LEU A 81 5.25 -4.21 0.46
N PHE A 82 6.02 -3.32 1.08
CA PHE A 82 7.44 -3.50 1.39
C PHE A 82 7.62 -3.88 2.86
N LEU A 83 8.04 -5.12 3.10
CA LEU A 83 8.06 -5.77 4.39
C LEU A 83 9.49 -6.15 4.80
N PHE A 84 9.78 -6.03 6.10
CA PHE A 84 11.05 -6.45 6.69
C PHE A 84 10.83 -7.48 7.79
N ALA A 85 11.46 -8.64 7.68
CA ALA A 85 11.28 -9.74 8.64
C ALA A 85 12.37 -9.81 9.72
N GLY A 86 12.89 -8.66 10.16
CA GLY A 86 13.82 -8.57 11.29
C GLY A 86 15.28 -8.88 10.95
N ASP A 87 16.12 -8.78 11.98
CA ASP A 87 17.58 -8.98 11.96
C ASP A 87 18.31 -7.96 11.07
N THR A 88 18.34 -6.69 11.49
CA THR A 88 19.10 -5.61 10.83
C THR A 88 20.18 -5.00 11.70
N ILE A 89 20.02 -5.03 13.03
CA ILE A 89 20.91 -4.25 13.91
C ILE A 89 22.24 -4.98 14.16
N SER A 90 22.20 -6.22 14.66
CA SER A 90 23.39 -7.07 14.82
C SER A 90 23.48 -8.10 13.70
N PRO A 91 24.69 -8.56 13.30
CA PRO A 91 26.02 -8.30 13.87
C PRO A 91 26.82 -7.19 13.16
N SER A 92 26.17 -6.18 12.59
CA SER A 92 26.83 -5.08 11.88
C SER A 92 27.90 -4.38 12.73
N VAL A 93 29.09 -4.18 12.16
CA VAL A 93 30.18 -3.42 12.79
C VAL A 93 29.79 -1.96 12.96
N GLU A 94 29.10 -1.38 11.96
CA GLU A 94 28.61 -0.02 12.01
C GLU A 94 27.58 0.16 13.14
N SER A 95 26.73 -0.84 13.37
CA SER A 95 25.75 -0.79 14.47
C SER A 95 26.38 -0.82 15.85
N ILE A 96 27.63 -1.26 16.01
CA ILE A 96 28.37 -1.12 17.28
C ILE A 96 28.63 0.36 17.56
N MET A 97 29.02 1.14 16.55
CA MET A 97 29.37 2.55 16.70
C MET A 97 28.12 3.45 16.77
N TYR A 98 27.13 3.15 15.94
CA TYR A 98 25.93 3.99 15.77
C TYR A 98 24.69 3.43 16.46
N LYS A 99 24.83 2.34 17.24
CA LYS A 99 23.74 1.68 17.97
C LYS A 99 22.52 1.32 17.09
N GLY A 100 22.76 1.03 15.81
CA GLY A 100 21.72 0.70 14.84
C GLY A 100 20.97 1.89 14.24
N ALA A 101 21.19 3.12 14.71
CA ALA A 101 20.46 4.30 14.23
C ALA A 101 20.61 4.51 12.71
N GLN A 102 21.79 4.23 12.16
CA GLN A 102 22.07 4.30 10.73
C GLN A 102 21.23 3.33 9.91
N MET A 103 20.94 2.14 10.44
CA MET A 103 20.08 1.16 9.77
C MET A 103 18.61 1.59 9.83
N ILE A 104 18.15 2.07 10.99
CA ILE A 104 16.79 2.59 11.14
C ILE A 104 16.53 3.76 10.19
N GLU A 105 17.46 4.72 10.09
CA GLU A 105 17.36 5.84 9.15
C GLU A 105 17.33 5.37 7.69
N SER A 106 18.16 4.37 7.36
CA SER A 106 18.20 3.77 6.03
C SER A 106 16.86 3.13 5.66
N TRP A 107 16.24 2.37 6.57
CA TRP A 107 14.92 1.76 6.36
C TRP A 107 13.80 2.78 6.23
N ASN A 108 13.81 3.82 7.06
CA ASN A 108 12.86 4.93 6.95
C ASN A 108 12.97 5.59 5.57
N THR A 109 14.21 5.82 5.10
CA THR A 109 14.47 6.38 3.77
C THR A 109 14.02 5.45 2.64
N ALA A 110 14.15 4.13 2.81
CA ALA A 110 13.67 3.15 1.85
C ALA A 110 12.13 3.06 1.78
N GLY A 111 11.44 3.66 2.75
CA GLY A 111 9.97 3.69 2.85
C GLY A 111 9.41 2.32 3.15
N LEU A 112 9.92 1.65 4.17
CA LEU A 112 9.40 0.38 4.64
C LEU A 112 7.96 0.54 5.16
N ASP A 113 7.07 -0.39 4.81
CA ASP A 113 5.66 -0.34 5.26
C ASP A 113 5.49 -1.02 6.61
N TYR A 114 6.08 -2.20 6.78
CA TYR A 114 6.04 -2.96 8.04
C TYR A 114 7.38 -3.65 8.32
N ALA A 115 7.70 -3.74 9.62
CA ALA A 115 8.85 -4.47 10.13
C ALA A 115 8.40 -5.40 11.27
N THR A 116 9.02 -6.57 11.37
CA THR A 116 9.01 -7.39 12.58
C THR A 116 10.36 -7.30 13.28
N LEU A 117 10.39 -7.55 14.58
CA LEU A 117 11.63 -7.71 15.34
C LEU A 117 12.15 -9.13 15.15
N GLY A 118 13.44 -9.26 14.85
CA GLY A 118 14.17 -10.52 14.90
C GLY A 118 14.90 -10.70 16.24
N ASN A 119 15.66 -11.78 16.36
CA ASN A 119 16.43 -12.05 17.57
C ASN A 119 17.62 -11.08 17.75
N HIS A 120 18.17 -10.54 16.66
CA HIS A 120 19.33 -9.65 16.71
C HIS A 120 18.99 -8.21 17.13
N GLU A 121 17.72 -7.81 17.07
CA GLU A 121 17.25 -6.52 17.60
C GLU A 121 17.30 -6.45 19.12
N LEU A 122 17.08 -7.59 19.81
CA LEU A 122 16.99 -7.66 21.27
C LEU A 122 18.35 -7.87 21.96
N ILE A 123 19.41 -8.14 21.19
CA ILE A 123 20.75 -8.44 21.73
C ILE A 123 21.57 -7.17 21.98
N LEU A 124 21.33 -6.07 21.27
CA LEU A 124 22.09 -4.83 21.48
C LEU A 124 21.87 -4.23 22.87
N ASP A 125 20.65 -4.38 23.41
CA ASP A 125 20.26 -3.80 24.70
C ASP A 125 21.04 -4.39 25.88
N LEU A 126 21.41 -5.67 25.82
CA LEU A 126 22.07 -6.36 26.94
C LEU A 126 23.55 -6.02 27.10
N LYS A 127 24.22 -5.49 26.06
CA LYS A 127 25.64 -5.09 26.16
C LYS A 127 25.84 -3.59 26.37
N CYS A 128 24.91 -2.75 25.91
CA CYS A 128 25.00 -1.30 26.11
C CYS A 128 24.36 -0.80 27.42
N SER A 129 23.35 -1.49 27.97
CA SER A 129 22.72 -1.08 29.24
C SER A 129 23.55 -1.42 30.49
N ALA A 130 24.60 -2.25 30.36
CA ALA A 130 25.45 -2.63 31.49
C ALA A 130 26.55 -1.61 31.81
N ASN A 131 26.64 -0.50 31.06
CA ASN A 131 27.66 0.54 31.23
C ASN A 131 27.08 1.98 31.09
N ALA A 132 25.79 2.16 31.38
CA ALA A 132 25.16 3.48 31.52
C ALA A 132 24.90 3.78 32.99
#